data_AF-A0A8T4KLZ3-F1
#
_entry.id   AF-A0A8T4KLZ3-F1
#
_cell.length_a   1.000
_cell.length_b   1.000
_cell.length_c   1.000
_cell.angle_alpha   90.00
_cell.angle_beta   90.00
_cell.angle_gamma   90.00
#
_symmetry.space_group_name_H-M   'P 1'
#
loop_
_entity.id
_entity.type
_entity.pdbx_description
1 polymer ?
#
loop_
_entity_poly.entity_id
_entity_poly.type
_entity_poly.pdbx_seq_one_letter_code
_entity_poly.pdbx_strand_id
1 'polypeptide(L)'
;MSKKNKKINPAYINLALFLLILVVGLNQFFIYKINNSMNLIKTSTVKNEVTSSESVALDNGGYEKLLEYEETISLTPEQNKQIVGLDINLPCCGVQKIQAAGNCGCGHHLALHGLAKYMITNGYDRNEIQNEIDKWKTVFYPESGSGSMGGC
;
A
#
# COMPACT_ATOMS: atom_id res chain seq x y z
N MET A 1 -16.95 -19.47 66.78
CA MET A 1 -16.09 -20.08 65.73
C MET A 1 -14.90 -19.15 65.48
N SER A 2 -13.70 -19.54 65.92
CA SER A 2 -12.47 -18.74 65.77
C SER A 2 -11.81 -19.05 64.42
N LYS A 3 -11.74 -18.05 63.53
CA LYS A 3 -11.07 -18.15 62.22
C LYS A 3 -9.55 -18.06 62.44
N LYS A 4 -8.85 -19.19 62.26
CA LYS A 4 -7.39 -19.22 62.27
C LYS A 4 -6.87 -18.59 60.96
N ASN A 5 -6.26 -17.41 61.06
CA ASN A 5 -5.55 -16.79 59.94
C ASN A 5 -4.26 -17.57 59.64
N LYS A 6 -4.22 -18.25 58.49
CA LYS A 6 -3.00 -18.88 57.98
C LYS A 6 -2.05 -17.78 57.51
N LYS A 7 -0.89 -17.67 58.16
CA LYS A 7 0.21 -16.81 57.69
C LYS A 7 0.80 -17.43 56.42
N ILE A 8 0.79 -16.68 55.32
CA ILE A 8 1.40 -17.09 54.05
C ILE A 8 2.91 -16.91 54.19
N ASN A 9 3.67 -17.94 53.82
CA ASN A 9 5.13 -17.90 53.88
C ASN A 9 5.65 -16.97 52.75
N PRO A 10 6.50 -15.97 53.07
CA PRO A 10 7.02 -15.01 52.09
C PRO A 10 7.79 -15.65 50.94
N ALA A 11 8.33 -16.86 51.12
CA ALA A 11 9.00 -17.60 50.04
C ALA A 11 8.07 -17.89 48.85
N TYR A 12 6.79 -18.17 49.09
CA TYR A 12 5.82 -18.43 48.01
C TYR A 12 5.44 -17.18 47.23
N ILE A 13 5.46 -16.01 47.88
CA ILE A 13 5.16 -14.73 47.24
C ILE A 13 6.28 -14.37 46.24
N ASN A 14 7.54 -14.53 46.65
CA ASN A 14 8.68 -14.26 45.78
C ASN A 14 8.76 -15.23 44.59
N LEU A 15 8.44 -16.51 44.80
CA LEU A 15 8.40 -17.50 43.71
C LEU A 15 7.29 -17.21 42.69
N ALA A 16 6.10 -16.85 43.17
CA ALA A 16 4.98 -16.49 42.29
C ALA A 16 5.28 -15.24 41.45
N LEU A 17 5.95 -14.24 42.05
CA LEU A 17 6.35 -13.02 41.34
C LEU A 17 7.38 -13.31 40.24
N PHE A 18 8.35 -14.19 40.51
CA PHE A 18 9.38 -14.57 39.54
C PHE A 18 8.79 -15.34 38.34
N LEU A 19 7.86 -16.26 38.60
CA LEU A 19 7.15 -16.99 37.53
C LEU A 19 6.33 -16.05 36.64
N LEU A 20 5.68 -15.03 37.22
CA LEU A 20 4.89 -14.07 36.46
C LEU A 20 5.77 -13.24 35.49
N ILE A 21 6.96 -12.81 35.93
CA ILE A 21 7.92 -12.07 35.10
C ILE A 21 8.41 -12.92 33.93
N LEU A 22 8.69 -14.22 34.15
CA LEU A 22 9.11 -15.13 33.09
C LEU A 22 8.02 -15.33 32.03
N VAL A 23 6.76 -15.50 32.45
CA VAL A 23 5.64 -15.70 31.51
C VAL A 23 5.42 -14.45 30.64
N VAL A 24 5.47 -13.26 31.22
CA VAL A 24 5.30 -12.00 30.46
C VAL A 24 6.50 -11.75 29.56
N GLY A 25 7.73 -12.00 30.03
CA GLY A 25 8.95 -11.78 29.25
C GLY A 25 9.08 -12.71 28.04
N LEU A 26 8.71 -13.99 28.19
CA LEU A 26 8.71 -14.94 27.08
C LEU A 26 7.72 -14.54 25.97
N ASN A 27 6.55 -14.02 26.32
CA ASN A 27 5.54 -13.59 25.35
C ASN A 27 6.06 -12.45 24.44
N GLN A 28 6.74 -11.45 25.03
CA GLN A 28 7.29 -10.32 24.27
C GLN A 28 8.39 -10.75 23.28
N PHE A 29 9.22 -11.73 23.66
CA PHE A 29 10.29 -12.24 22.80
C PHE A 29 9.76 -12.99 21.56
N PHE A 30 8.70 -13.79 21.71
CA PHE A 30 8.09 -14.49 20.58
C PHE A 30 7.43 -13.54 19.57
N ILE A 31 6.75 -12.49 20.04
CA ILE A 31 6.13 -11.47 19.18
C ILE A 31 7.20 -10.74 18.34
N TYR A 32 8.33 -10.38 18.94
CA TYR A 32 9.43 -9.72 18.22
C TYR A 32 10.02 -10.59 17.11
N LYS A 33 10.24 -11.89 17.38
CA LYS A 33 10.84 -12.81 16.40
C LYS A 33 9.91 -13.10 15.20
N ILE A 34 8.59 -13.17 15.43
CA ILE A 34 7.60 -13.34 14.36
C ILE A 34 7.59 -12.10 13.44
N ASN A 35 7.54 -10.89 14.01
CA ASN A 35 7.52 -9.66 13.21
C ASN A 35 8.78 -9.47 12.37
N ASN A 36 9.96 -9.82 12.90
CA ASN A 36 11.20 -9.74 12.14
C ASN A 36 11.28 -10.78 10.99
N SER A 37 10.68 -11.95 11.18
CA SER A 37 10.70 -13.02 10.17
C SER A 37 9.80 -12.71 8.98
N MET A 38 8.69 -12.00 9.18
CA MET A 38 7.80 -11.56 8.09
C MET A 38 8.43 -10.46 7.21
N ASN A 39 9.32 -9.62 7.76
CA ASN A 39 10.01 -8.59 6.98
C ASN A 39 11.12 -9.16 6.06
N LEU A 40 11.70 -10.31 6.42
CA LEU A 40 12.72 -10.99 5.60
C LEU A 40 12.12 -11.84 4.46
N ILE A 41 10.88 -12.30 4.61
CA ILE A 41 10.18 -13.03 3.55
C ILE A 41 9.71 -12.07 2.45
N LYS A 42 9.28 -10.85 2.80
CA LYS A 42 8.93 -9.82 1.80
C LYS A 42 10.09 -9.44 0.86
N THR A 43 11.34 -9.63 1.28
CA THR A 43 12.52 -9.28 0.48
C THR A 43 13.11 -10.43 -0.32
N SER A 44 12.68 -11.68 -0.07
CA SER A 44 13.31 -12.87 -0.66
C SER A 44 12.43 -13.63 -1.66
N THR A 45 11.13 -13.33 -1.74
CA THR A 45 10.27 -13.82 -2.82
C THR A 45 10.31 -12.90 -4.03
N VAL A 46 11.01 -13.37 -5.06
CA VAL A 46 10.81 -13.06 -6.50
C VAL A 46 11.49 -11.79 -7.04
N LYS A 47 12.83 -11.86 -7.15
CA LYS A 47 13.52 -11.35 -8.35
C LYS A 47 13.66 -12.51 -9.33
N ASN A 48 12.58 -12.89 -10.01
CA ASN A 48 12.63 -13.75 -11.18
C ASN A 48 11.98 -13.00 -12.35
N GLU A 49 12.71 -13.00 -13.46
CA GLU A 49 12.29 -12.81 -14.86
C GLU A 49 10.87 -12.29 -15.13
N VAL A 50 10.84 -11.21 -15.91
CA VAL A 50 9.71 -10.65 -16.65
C VAL A 50 8.72 -11.72 -17.12
N THR A 51 7.59 -11.86 -16.41
CA THR A 51 6.29 -12.25 -16.97
C THR A 51 5.18 -11.87 -15.98
N SER A 52 4.37 -10.86 -16.34
CA SER A 52 3.01 -10.66 -15.83
C SER A 52 2.86 -10.49 -14.30
N SER A 53 3.25 -9.33 -13.75
CA SER A 53 2.49 -8.82 -12.60
C SER A 53 1.04 -8.60 -13.06
N GLU A 54 0.08 -8.61 -12.17
CA GLU A 54 -1.34 -8.32 -12.41
C GLU A 54 -1.59 -6.86 -12.87
N SER A 55 -0.83 -6.39 -13.86
CA SER A 55 -0.96 -5.08 -14.48
C SER A 55 -2.31 -5.04 -15.16
N VAL A 56 -3.08 -4.02 -14.82
CA VAL A 56 -4.35 -3.69 -15.47
C VAL A 56 -4.14 -3.69 -16.98
N ALA A 57 -5.00 -4.39 -17.71
CA ALA A 57 -4.87 -4.53 -19.16
C ALA A 57 -4.83 -3.14 -19.82
N LEU A 58 -3.96 -2.92 -20.80
CA LEU A 58 -3.82 -1.65 -21.52
C LEU A 58 -4.91 -1.49 -22.60
N ASP A 59 -6.17 -1.64 -22.18
CA ASP A 59 -7.36 -1.58 -23.03
C ASP A 59 -8.50 -0.82 -22.32
N ASN A 60 -9.67 -0.71 -22.98
CA ASN A 60 -10.82 -0.01 -22.41
C ASN A 60 -11.29 -0.64 -21.09
N GLY A 61 -11.22 -1.97 -20.96
CA GLY A 61 -11.62 -2.65 -19.72
C GLY A 61 -10.70 -2.31 -18.57
N GLY A 62 -9.40 -2.19 -18.84
CA GLY A 62 -8.45 -1.69 -17.87
C GLY A 62 -8.67 -0.23 -17.52
N TYR A 63 -8.96 0.64 -18.49
CA TYR A 63 -9.28 2.04 -18.23
C TYR A 63 -10.48 2.17 -17.28
N GLU A 64 -11.56 1.44 -17.52
CA GLU A 64 -12.72 1.41 -16.61
C GLU A 64 -12.32 0.92 -15.20
N LYS A 65 -11.42 -0.07 -15.12
CA LYS A 65 -10.90 -0.55 -13.83
C LYS A 65 -10.13 0.52 -13.08
N LEU A 66 -9.35 1.36 -13.78
CA LEU A 66 -8.64 2.47 -13.17
C LEU A 66 -9.59 3.53 -12.62
N LEU A 67 -10.68 3.82 -13.32
CA LEU A 67 -11.74 4.70 -12.81
C LEU A 67 -12.40 4.11 -11.56
N GLU A 68 -12.70 2.82 -11.56
CA GLU A 68 -13.22 2.12 -10.37
C GLU A 68 -12.27 2.23 -9.18
N TYR A 69 -10.95 2.09 -9.40
CA TYR A 69 -9.95 2.26 -8.34
C TYR A 69 -9.94 3.69 -7.78
N GLU A 70 -10.13 4.69 -8.63
CA GLU A 70 -10.21 6.08 -8.19
C GLU A 70 -11.35 6.31 -7.19
N GLU A 71 -12.52 5.72 -7.48
CA GLU A 71 -13.72 5.86 -6.65
C GLU A 71 -13.68 5.02 -5.38
N THR A 72 -13.11 3.80 -5.46
CA THR A 72 -13.21 2.80 -4.39
C THR A 72 -12.04 2.82 -3.42
N ILE A 73 -10.86 3.29 -3.85
CA ILE A 73 -9.65 3.28 -3.02
C ILE A 73 -9.47 4.61 -2.31
N SER A 74 -9.47 4.56 -0.98
CA SER A 74 -9.13 5.69 -0.11
C SER A 74 -7.68 5.57 0.37
N LEU A 75 -6.91 6.66 0.26
CA LEU A 75 -5.51 6.69 0.70
C LEU A 75 -5.38 7.20 2.13
N THR A 76 -4.39 6.66 2.84
CA THR A 76 -3.89 7.32 4.05
C THR A 76 -3.10 8.60 3.69
N PRO A 77 -2.91 9.53 4.63
CA PRO A 77 -2.08 10.71 4.41
C PRO A 77 -0.66 10.38 3.95
N GLU A 78 -0.06 9.30 4.45
CA GLU A 78 1.28 8.84 4.09
C GLU A 78 1.32 8.34 2.65
N GLN A 79 0.34 7.53 2.23
CA GLN A 79 0.24 7.04 0.85
C GLN A 79 -0.01 8.18 -0.12
N ASN A 80 -0.88 9.13 0.23
CA ASN A 80 -1.14 10.31 -0.62
C ASN A 80 0.15 11.12 -0.86
N LYS A 81 0.95 11.35 0.19
CA LYS A 81 2.26 12.02 0.05
C LYS A 81 3.20 11.28 -0.90
N GLN A 82 3.10 9.96 -0.99
CA GLN A 82 3.96 9.15 -1.86
C GLN A 82 3.55 9.16 -3.32
N ILE A 83 2.31 9.51 -3.67
CA ILE A 83 1.86 9.60 -5.07
C ILE A 83 1.78 11.04 -5.58
N VAL A 84 1.63 12.03 -4.70
CA VAL A 84 1.66 13.45 -5.10
C VAL A 84 2.97 13.78 -5.81
N GLY A 85 2.87 14.54 -6.89
CA GLY A 85 4.00 14.95 -7.72
C GLY A 85 4.47 13.91 -8.74
N LEU A 86 3.82 12.74 -8.85
CA LEU A 86 4.06 11.82 -9.97
C LEU A 86 3.71 12.53 -11.28
N ASP A 87 4.52 12.31 -12.31
CA ASP A 87 4.39 12.96 -13.61
C ASP A 87 3.35 12.24 -14.47
N ILE A 88 2.25 12.93 -14.74
CA ILE A 88 1.16 12.42 -15.56
C ILE A 88 1.05 13.12 -16.92
N ASN A 89 1.72 14.26 -17.11
CA ASN A 89 1.70 15.13 -18.29
C ASN A 89 0.53 14.89 -19.26
N LEU A 90 -0.64 15.41 -18.91
CA LEU A 90 -1.90 15.23 -19.64
C LEU A 90 -2.15 16.42 -20.58
N PRO A 91 -2.05 16.25 -21.91
CA PRO A 91 -2.28 17.33 -22.87
C PRO A 91 -3.72 17.86 -22.86
N CYS A 92 -4.70 17.04 -22.49
CA CYS A 92 -6.11 17.42 -22.53
C CYS A 92 -6.51 18.54 -21.56
N CYS A 93 -5.85 18.60 -20.40
CA CYS A 93 -6.15 19.55 -19.34
C CYS A 93 -4.93 20.34 -18.85
N GLY A 94 -3.74 20.09 -19.43
CA GLY A 94 -2.50 20.77 -19.10
C GLY A 94 -1.90 20.39 -17.75
N VAL A 95 -2.47 19.40 -17.04
CA VAL A 95 -1.95 18.97 -15.74
C VAL A 95 -0.70 18.12 -15.93
N GLN A 96 0.38 18.52 -15.29
CA GLN A 96 1.66 17.82 -15.40
C GLN A 96 1.86 16.79 -14.29
N LYS A 97 1.30 17.01 -13.10
CA LYS A 97 1.56 16.15 -11.93
C LYS A 97 0.30 15.92 -11.13
N ILE A 98 0.22 14.75 -10.46
CA ILE A 98 -0.79 14.50 -9.41
C ILE A 98 -0.63 15.56 -8.32
N GLN A 99 -1.71 16.26 -8.00
CA GLN A 99 -1.78 17.26 -6.94
C GLN A 99 -2.37 16.65 -5.67
N ALA A 100 -2.05 17.24 -4.52
CA ALA A 100 -2.67 16.86 -3.25
C ALA A 100 -4.16 17.24 -3.17
N ALA A 101 -4.56 18.26 -3.92
CA ALA A 101 -5.94 18.74 -4.05
C ALA A 101 -6.09 19.47 -5.39
N GLY A 102 -7.33 19.61 -5.88
CA GLY A 102 -7.60 20.34 -7.11
C GLY A 102 -7.13 19.60 -8.38
N ASN A 103 -7.11 18.28 -8.33
CA ASN A 103 -6.88 17.45 -9.51
C ASN A 103 -7.97 17.68 -10.57
N CYS A 104 -7.59 17.59 -11.84
CA CYS A 104 -8.57 17.69 -12.93
C CYS A 104 -9.52 16.49 -12.87
N GLY A 105 -10.81 16.72 -13.13
CA GLY A 105 -11.83 15.66 -13.12
C GLY A 105 -11.97 14.91 -14.45
N CYS A 106 -11.05 15.09 -15.41
CA CYS A 106 -11.10 14.37 -16.68
C CYS A 106 -10.79 12.88 -16.49
N GLY A 107 -11.32 12.05 -17.38
CA GLY A 107 -11.19 10.59 -17.28
C GLY A 107 -9.74 10.10 -17.19
N HIS A 108 -8.82 10.70 -17.97
CA HIS A 108 -7.39 10.33 -17.91
C HIS A 108 -6.74 10.65 -16.58
N HIS A 109 -7.05 11.80 -15.99
CA HIS A 109 -6.51 12.15 -14.68
C HIS A 109 -7.02 11.18 -13.63
N LEU A 110 -8.33 10.94 -13.59
CA LEU A 110 -8.96 10.01 -12.67
C LEU A 110 -8.37 8.61 -12.82
N ALA A 111 -8.19 8.12 -14.05
CA ALA A 111 -7.57 6.83 -14.30
C ALA A 111 -6.12 6.75 -13.79
N LEU A 112 -5.26 7.72 -14.08
CA LEU A 112 -3.87 7.71 -13.60
C LEU A 112 -3.77 7.87 -12.08
N HIS A 113 -4.69 8.62 -11.47
CA HIS A 113 -4.76 8.75 -10.02
C HIS A 113 -5.24 7.44 -9.37
N GLY A 114 -6.27 6.79 -9.94
CA GLY A 114 -6.75 5.47 -9.53
C GLY A 114 -5.69 4.38 -9.66
N LEU A 115 -4.89 4.40 -10.74
CA LEU A 115 -3.72 3.55 -10.90
C LEU A 115 -2.72 3.76 -9.76
N ALA A 116 -2.34 5.01 -9.49
CA ALA A 116 -1.41 5.35 -8.43
C ALA A 116 -1.94 4.91 -7.05
N LYS A 117 -3.25 5.08 -6.80
CA LYS A 117 -3.93 4.60 -5.58
C LYS A 117 -3.84 3.08 -5.43
N TYR A 118 -4.17 2.34 -6.48
CA TYR A 118 -4.11 0.88 -6.46
C TYR A 118 -2.68 0.40 -6.19
N MET A 119 -1.71 0.95 -6.90
CA MET A 119 -0.33 0.49 -6.75
C MET A 119 0.26 0.86 -5.38
N ILE A 120 0.06 2.08 -4.88
CA ILE A 120 0.62 2.44 -3.56
C ILE A 120 -0.02 1.65 -2.42
N THR A 121 -1.29 1.27 -2.53
CA THR A 121 -1.98 0.43 -1.53
C THR A 121 -1.53 -1.03 -1.58
N ASN A 122 -1.04 -1.51 -2.72
CA ASN A 122 -0.46 -2.85 -2.89
C ASN A 122 1.06 -2.90 -2.63
N GLY A 123 1.67 -1.80 -2.18
CA GLY A 123 3.05 -1.77 -1.73
C GLY A 123 4.10 -1.60 -2.83
N TYR A 124 3.68 -1.21 -4.02
CA TYR A 124 4.60 -0.79 -5.09
C TYR A 124 5.32 0.51 -4.71
N ASP A 125 6.57 0.63 -5.11
CA ASP A 125 7.34 1.84 -4.89
C ASP A 125 7.00 2.94 -5.91
N ARG A 126 7.42 4.17 -5.60
CA ARG A 126 7.09 5.34 -6.43
C ARG A 126 7.60 5.23 -7.87
N ASN A 127 8.75 4.60 -8.10
CA ASN A 127 9.32 4.45 -9.44
C ASN A 127 8.53 3.42 -10.24
N GLU A 128 8.11 2.32 -9.61
CA GLU A 128 7.23 1.33 -10.22
C GLU A 128 5.90 1.97 -10.65
N ILE A 129 5.32 2.81 -9.79
CA ILE A 129 4.10 3.57 -10.11
C ILE A 129 4.32 4.50 -11.31
N GLN A 130 5.41 5.26 -11.32
CA GLN A 130 5.72 6.16 -12.42
C GLN A 130 5.88 5.41 -13.75
N ASN A 131 6.58 4.27 -13.73
CA ASN A 131 6.77 3.43 -14.91
C ASN A 131 5.43 2.93 -15.48
N GLU A 132 4.47 2.57 -14.61
CA GLU A 132 3.14 2.13 -15.04
C GLU A 132 2.29 3.29 -15.58
N ILE A 133 2.36 4.47 -14.94
CA ILE A 133 1.76 5.70 -15.46
C ILE A 133 2.27 6.00 -16.87
N ASP A 134 3.58 5.88 -17.11
CA ASP A 134 4.17 6.16 -18.41
C ASP A 134 3.68 5.17 -19.49
N LYS A 135 3.44 3.90 -19.17
CA LYS A 135 2.79 2.97 -20.09
C LYS A 135 1.37 3.42 -20.44
N TRP A 136 0.56 3.75 -19.44
CA TRP A 136 -0.81 4.21 -19.66
C TRP A 136 -0.89 5.48 -20.48
N LYS A 137 0.05 6.41 -20.30
CA LYS A 137 0.15 7.62 -21.13
C LYS A 137 0.32 7.30 -22.61
N THR A 138 1.08 6.26 -22.97
CA THR A 138 1.23 5.86 -24.39
C THR A 138 -0.07 5.31 -24.99
N VAL A 139 -0.96 4.78 -24.15
CA VAL A 139 -2.28 4.27 -24.57
C VAL A 139 -3.30 5.40 -24.69
N PHE A 140 -3.25 6.37 -23.78
CA PHE A 140 -4.12 7.56 -23.82
C PHE A 140 -3.73 8.52 -24.95
N TYR A 141 -2.44 8.66 -25.23
CA TYR A 141 -1.90 9.60 -26.22
C TYR A 141 -0.86 8.91 -27.11
N PRO A 142 -1.29 8.01 -28.01
CA PRO A 142 -0.38 7.36 -28.94
C PRO A 142 0.19 8.38 -29.92
N GLU A 143 1.49 8.24 -30.24
CA GLU A 143 2.19 9.14 -31.17
C GLU A 143 1.56 9.18 -32.58
N SER A 144 0.83 8.12 -32.97
CA SER A 144 0.12 8.05 -34.25
C SER A 144 -1.16 8.90 -34.32
N GLY A 145 -1.58 9.52 -33.21
CA GLY A 145 -2.75 10.42 -33.15
C GLY A 145 -4.11 9.75 -33.37
N SER A 146 -4.16 8.42 -33.48
CA SER A 146 -5.34 7.67 -33.95
C SER A 146 -6.17 7.00 -32.86
N GLY A 147 -6.01 7.36 -31.59
CA GLY A 147 -6.86 6.84 -30.52
C GLY A 147 -6.59 7.51 -29.18
N SER A 148 -7.54 8.30 -28.69
CA SER A 148 -7.55 8.70 -27.28
C SER A 148 -8.50 7.76 -26.56
N MET A 149 -7.96 6.80 -25.82
CA MET A 149 -8.77 5.96 -24.93
C MET A 149 -9.25 6.83 -23.76
N GLY A 150 -10.56 6.99 -23.61
CA GLY A 150 -11.15 7.89 -22.61
C GLY A 150 -11.41 9.30 -23.14
N GLY A 151 -12.54 9.86 -22.71
CA GLY A 151 -12.95 11.23 -23.01
C GLY A 151 -12.27 12.24 -22.08
N CYS A 152 -11.99 13.42 -22.62
CA CYS A 152 -11.47 14.56 -21.88
C CYS A 152 -12.61 15.42 -21.33
#